data_AF-A0A433HYT2-F1
#
_entry.id   AF-A0A433HYT2-F1
#
_cell.length_a   1.000
_cell.length_b   1.000
_cell.length_c   1.000
_cell.angle_alpha   90.00
_cell.angle_beta   90.00
_cell.angle_gamma   90.00
#
_symmetry.space_group_name_H-M   'P 1'
#
loop_
_entity.id
_entity.type
_entity.pdbx_description
1 polymer ?
#
loop_
_entity_poly.entity_id
_entity_poly.type
_entity_poly.pdbx_seq_one_letter_code
_entity_poly.pdbx_strand_id
1 'polypeptide(L)'
;MQIIDRNNFLVAKKCIDALFKYLGYKNEIIEFLSRKIEYANNLNGDNWNLNLDLNGRFLRFNLGQVYCIQITSLECLILCMRDSLPLELSKSGDIEFRGYNKKLIVQSSDISSVPDCLVKVPNSIGCVIKKRFDELLPALEKSNMQFIEYAIRNTNILPQMKCTHSVGAIDFISVFLERDLPNPNFVFSAQKNENIVLRNLKKISESELKELALSKTDLPCKGHTKITMFIRSSYVVELSKRLANGICQDCGQFAPFVSKITNEPYLEIHHICPLSEGGKDTIENVVALCPNCHRKRHYG
;
A
#
# COMPACT_ATOMS: atom_id res chain seq x y z
N MET A 1 -20.30 10.26 15.50
CA MET A 1 -19.02 9.58 15.81
C MET A 1 -18.02 9.99 14.73
N GLN A 2 -16.86 10.53 15.09
CA GLN A 2 -15.91 11.11 14.13
C GLN A 2 -15.22 9.97 13.34
N ILE A 3 -15.39 9.97 12.03
CA ILE A 3 -14.71 9.01 11.12
C ILE A 3 -13.22 9.36 11.09
N ILE A 4 -12.38 8.39 11.42
CA ILE A 4 -10.92 8.55 11.43
C ILE A 4 -10.40 8.63 9.99
N ASP A 5 -9.59 9.64 9.68
CA ASP A 5 -8.78 9.67 8.46
C ASP A 5 -7.58 8.74 8.62
N ARG A 6 -7.78 7.46 8.30
CA ARG A 6 -6.77 6.40 8.43
C ARG A 6 -5.52 6.62 7.57
N ASN A 7 -5.59 7.49 6.56
CA ASN A 7 -4.46 7.79 5.68
C ASN A 7 -3.57 8.90 6.23
N ASN A 8 -4.05 9.67 7.21
CA ASN A 8 -3.24 10.67 7.89
C ASN A 8 -2.35 9.99 8.95
N PHE A 9 -1.04 10.22 8.86
CA PHE A 9 -0.05 9.65 9.77
C PHE A 9 -0.35 9.92 11.26
N LEU A 10 -0.62 11.17 11.66
CA LEU A 10 -0.84 11.53 13.06
C LEU A 10 -2.10 10.87 13.62
N VAL A 11 -3.14 10.81 12.78
CA VAL A 11 -4.42 10.16 13.12
C VAL A 11 -4.21 8.65 13.26
N ALA A 12 -3.54 8.01 12.30
CA ALA A 12 -3.22 6.58 12.34
C ALA A 12 -2.37 6.23 13.56
N LYS A 13 -1.30 7.00 13.82
CA LYS A 13 -0.45 6.88 15.01
C LYS A 13 -1.27 6.90 16.29
N LYS A 14 -2.13 7.91 16.48
CA LYS A 14 -2.97 8.03 17.68
C LYS A 14 -3.89 6.82 17.86
N CYS A 15 -4.45 6.30 16.77
CA CYS A 15 -5.34 5.14 16.82
C CYS A 15 -4.57 3.86 17.14
N ILE A 16 -3.42 3.65 16.51
CA ILE A 16 -2.58 2.46 16.76
C ILE A 16 -2.03 2.51 18.19
N ASP A 17 -1.55 3.67 18.66
CA ASP A 17 -1.14 3.86 20.05
C ASP A 17 -2.28 3.54 21.04
N ALA A 18 -3.53 3.87 20.71
CA ALA A 18 -4.69 3.52 21.53
C ALA A 18 -4.99 2.01 21.56
N LEU A 19 -4.75 1.27 20.45
CA LEU A 19 -4.86 -0.20 20.42
C LEU A 19 -3.84 -0.86 21.37
N PHE A 20 -2.64 -0.28 21.47
CA PHE A 20 -1.58 -0.80 22.34
C PHE A 20 -1.59 -0.21 23.76
N LYS A 21 -2.62 0.56 24.13
CA LYS A 21 -2.69 1.16 25.48
C LYS A 21 -2.72 0.11 26.60
N TYR A 22 -3.43 -1.01 26.35
CA TYR A 22 -3.60 -2.10 27.31
C TYR A 22 -3.02 -3.42 26.80
N LEU A 23 -2.74 -3.51 25.50
CA LEU A 23 -2.08 -4.64 24.89
C LEU A 23 -0.57 -4.47 25.08
N GLY A 24 0.05 -5.35 25.87
CA GLY A 24 1.50 -5.44 25.98
C GLY A 24 2.15 -5.86 24.66
N TYR A 25 3.49 -5.89 24.63
CA TYR A 25 4.28 -6.42 23.50
C TYR A 25 4.11 -5.66 22.17
N LYS A 26 3.96 -4.33 22.25
CA LYS A 26 3.81 -3.47 21.07
C LYS A 26 4.96 -3.66 20.07
N ASN A 27 6.19 -3.69 20.56
CA ASN A 27 7.38 -3.80 19.70
C ASN A 27 7.37 -5.12 18.93
N GLU A 28 7.15 -6.23 19.64
CA GLU A 28 7.16 -7.60 19.13
C GLU A 28 6.03 -7.82 18.12
N ILE A 29 4.82 -7.31 18.41
CA ILE A 29 3.67 -7.40 17.51
C ILE A 29 3.90 -6.59 16.24
N ILE A 30 4.38 -5.35 16.36
CA ILE A 30 4.64 -4.48 15.21
C ILE A 30 5.78 -5.03 14.36
N GLU A 31 6.85 -5.52 14.98
CA GLU A 31 7.95 -6.17 14.28
C GLU A 31 7.48 -7.44 13.55
N PHE A 32 6.72 -8.32 14.22
CA PHE A 32 6.14 -9.50 13.57
C PHE A 32 5.25 -9.11 12.40
N LEU A 33 4.32 -8.17 12.59
CA LEU A 33 3.43 -7.68 11.54
C LEU A 33 4.21 -7.12 10.35
N SER A 34 5.26 -6.33 10.59
CA SER A 34 6.10 -5.74 9.55
C SER A 34 6.71 -6.80 8.63
N ARG A 35 7.30 -7.85 9.22
CA ARG A 35 7.90 -8.97 8.47
C ARG A 35 6.84 -9.73 7.66
N LYS A 36 5.60 -9.87 8.17
CA LYS A 36 4.50 -10.51 7.44
C LYS A 36 3.97 -9.66 6.29
N ILE A 37 3.94 -8.33 6.45
CA ILE A 37 3.61 -7.39 5.38
C ILE A 37 4.62 -7.54 4.23
N GLU A 38 5.92 -7.50 4.52
CA GLU A 38 6.95 -7.64 3.49
C GLU A 38 6.90 -8.99 2.79
N TYR A 39 6.74 -10.06 3.55
CA TYR A 39 6.63 -11.41 3.02
C TYR A 39 5.43 -11.54 2.08
N ALA A 40 4.25 -11.07 2.48
CA ALA A 40 3.06 -11.06 1.63
C ALA A 40 3.26 -10.19 0.39
N ASN A 41 3.89 -9.02 0.54
CA ASN A 41 4.15 -8.12 -0.57
C ASN A 41 5.09 -8.74 -1.62
N ASN A 42 6.11 -9.45 -1.18
CA ASN A 42 7.03 -10.17 -2.06
C ASN A 42 6.36 -11.35 -2.79
N LEU A 43 5.38 -11.99 -2.16
CA LEU A 43 4.59 -13.05 -2.81
C LEU A 43 3.62 -12.48 -3.86
N ASN A 44 2.85 -11.44 -3.50
CA ASN A 44 1.95 -10.74 -4.41
C ASN A 44 1.54 -9.37 -3.85
N GLY A 45 2.21 -8.30 -4.29
CA GLY A 45 1.98 -6.93 -3.85
C GLY A 45 0.59 -6.34 -4.17
N ASP A 46 -0.20 -7.01 -5.01
CA ASP A 46 -1.56 -6.56 -5.38
C ASP A 46 -2.67 -7.19 -4.54
N ASN A 47 -2.33 -8.15 -3.67
CA ASN A 47 -3.30 -9.05 -3.04
C ASN A 47 -3.32 -8.99 -1.50
N TRP A 48 -3.05 -7.83 -0.92
CA TRP A 48 -3.11 -7.62 0.52
C TRP A 48 -3.50 -6.18 0.86
N ASN A 49 -3.97 -5.95 2.08
CA ASN A 49 -4.06 -4.59 2.63
C ASN A 49 -3.83 -4.59 4.15
N LEU A 50 -3.37 -3.46 4.66
CA LEU A 50 -3.46 -3.12 6.09
C LEU A 50 -4.66 -2.21 6.34
N ASN A 51 -5.66 -2.67 7.07
CA ASN A 51 -6.90 -1.95 7.36
C ASN A 51 -6.92 -1.47 8.80
N LEU A 52 -6.86 -0.16 8.99
CA LEU A 52 -7.18 0.50 10.25
C LEU A 52 -8.67 0.87 10.24
N ASP A 53 -9.42 0.36 11.23
CA ASP A 53 -10.85 0.60 11.35
C ASP A 53 -11.19 2.10 11.46
N LEU A 54 -12.28 2.53 10.84
CA LEU A 54 -12.71 3.94 10.83
C LEU A 54 -13.09 4.47 12.23
N ASN A 55 -13.33 3.56 13.18
CA ASN A 55 -13.62 3.89 14.57
C ASN A 55 -12.46 3.50 15.50
N GLY A 56 -11.30 3.13 14.96
CA GLY A 56 -10.11 2.80 15.73
C GLY A 56 -10.24 1.51 16.55
N ARG A 57 -11.18 0.62 16.19
CA ARG A 57 -11.45 -0.61 16.96
C ARG A 57 -10.43 -1.72 16.72
N PHE A 58 -9.80 -1.73 15.54
CA PHE A 58 -8.80 -2.73 15.19
C PHE A 58 -7.83 -2.22 14.13
N LEU A 59 -6.65 -2.84 14.09
CA LEU A 59 -5.73 -2.86 12.97
C LEU A 59 -5.69 -4.29 12.44
N ARG A 60 -6.01 -4.48 11.16
CA ARG A 60 -6.17 -5.81 10.57
C ARG A 60 -5.40 -5.92 9.27
N PHE A 61 -4.50 -6.89 9.21
CA PHE A 61 -3.78 -7.26 8.00
C PHE A 61 -4.57 -8.32 7.24
N ASN A 62 -4.98 -8.00 6.02
CA ASN A 62 -5.74 -8.90 5.16
C ASN A 62 -4.94 -9.35 3.95
N LEU A 63 -5.22 -10.57 3.51
CA LEU A 63 -4.64 -11.26 2.37
C LEU A 63 -5.80 -11.74 1.50
N GLY A 64 -5.88 -11.20 0.30
CA GLY A 64 -7.05 -11.35 -0.56
C GLY A 64 -8.35 -11.02 0.17
N GLN A 65 -9.19 -12.03 0.40
CA GLN A 65 -10.52 -11.87 1.01
C GLN A 65 -10.57 -12.21 2.50
N VAL A 66 -9.44 -12.66 3.06
CA VAL A 66 -9.35 -13.13 4.44
C VAL A 66 -8.43 -12.23 5.24
N TYR A 67 -8.60 -12.21 6.56
CA TYR A 67 -7.62 -11.59 7.44
C TYR A 67 -6.54 -12.60 7.80
N CYS A 68 -5.38 -12.11 8.24
CA CYS A 68 -4.24 -12.90 8.69
C CYS A 68 -3.89 -12.53 10.14
N ILE A 69 -3.78 -11.23 10.42
CA ILE A 69 -3.50 -10.71 11.76
C ILE A 69 -4.55 -9.66 12.09
N GLN A 70 -5.11 -9.73 13.30
CA GLN A 70 -5.99 -8.70 13.82
C GLN A 70 -5.54 -8.27 15.22
N ILE A 71 -5.28 -6.98 15.36
CA ILE A 71 -4.92 -6.33 16.61
C ILE A 71 -6.10 -5.50 17.08
N THR A 72 -6.52 -5.70 18.31
CA THR A 72 -7.54 -4.90 19.01
C THR A 72 -6.94 -4.35 20.30
N SER A 73 -7.69 -3.55 21.05
CA SER A 73 -7.24 -3.08 22.38
C SER A 73 -7.10 -4.18 23.44
N LEU A 74 -7.58 -5.40 23.15
CA LEU A 74 -7.64 -6.51 24.09
C LEU A 74 -6.70 -7.66 23.74
N GLU A 75 -6.44 -7.87 22.45
CA GLU A 75 -5.71 -9.04 21.97
C GLU A 75 -5.12 -8.82 20.57
N CYS A 76 -4.10 -9.63 20.27
CA CYS A 76 -3.59 -9.88 18.93
C CYS A 76 -3.95 -11.31 18.52
N LEU A 77 -4.78 -11.44 17.48
CA LEU A 77 -5.17 -12.71 16.87
C LEU A 77 -4.33 -12.95 15.61
N ILE A 78 -3.60 -14.06 15.57
CA ILE A 78 -2.74 -14.46 14.45
C ILE A 78 -3.29 -15.74 13.85
N LEU A 79 -3.52 -15.76 12.54
CA LEU A 79 -4.00 -16.96 11.84
C LEU A 79 -2.84 -17.83 11.34
N CYS A 80 -3.01 -19.13 11.53
CA CYS A 80 -2.03 -20.17 11.30
C CYS A 80 -2.66 -21.36 10.59
N MET A 81 -1.85 -22.21 9.96
CA MET A 81 -2.28 -23.52 9.46
C MET A 81 -2.12 -24.56 10.57
N ARG A 82 -3.20 -25.25 10.94
CA ARG A 82 -3.23 -26.15 12.11
C ARG A 82 -2.20 -27.28 12.03
N ASP A 83 -2.01 -27.85 10.86
CA ASP A 83 -1.10 -28.96 10.57
C ASP A 83 0.39 -28.63 10.75
N SER A 84 0.75 -27.35 10.73
CA SER A 84 2.12 -26.88 10.84
C SER A 84 2.44 -26.20 12.16
N LEU A 85 1.47 -26.13 13.07
CA LEU A 85 1.72 -25.68 14.44
C LEU A 85 2.51 -26.72 15.22
N PRO A 86 3.60 -26.33 15.91
CA PRO A 86 4.31 -27.24 16.81
C PRO A 86 3.36 -27.88 17.83
N LEU A 87 3.43 -29.21 17.96
CA LEU A 87 2.57 -30.00 18.87
C LEU A 87 2.64 -29.52 20.33
N GLU A 88 3.77 -28.99 20.77
CA GLU A 88 3.99 -28.48 22.12
C GLU A 88 3.12 -27.25 22.45
N LEU A 89 2.79 -26.43 21.45
CA LEU A 89 1.90 -25.27 21.60
C LEU A 89 0.45 -25.68 21.89
N SER A 90 0.04 -26.86 21.44
CA SER A 90 -1.33 -27.35 21.62
C SER A 90 -1.66 -27.77 23.05
N LYS A 91 -0.66 -27.84 23.94
CA LYS A 91 -0.79 -28.38 25.31
C LYS A 91 -0.41 -27.40 26.42
N SER A 92 0.16 -26.24 26.10
CA SER A 92 0.70 -25.32 27.11
C SER A 92 -0.38 -24.54 27.87
N GLY A 93 -1.57 -24.36 27.28
CA GLY A 93 -2.61 -23.46 27.81
C GLY A 93 -2.26 -21.96 27.69
N ASP A 94 -1.10 -21.65 27.11
CA ASP A 94 -0.62 -20.28 26.91
C ASP A 94 -1.17 -19.64 25.63
N ILE A 95 -1.78 -20.44 24.75
CA ILE A 95 -2.49 -20.00 23.54
C ILE A 95 -3.96 -20.38 23.65
N GLU A 96 -4.81 -19.40 23.42
CA GLU A 96 -6.23 -19.63 23.18
C GLU A 96 -6.45 -19.74 21.67
N PHE A 97 -6.85 -20.91 21.22
CA PHE A 97 -7.19 -21.16 19.84
C PHE A 97 -8.61 -20.69 19.54
N ARG A 98 -8.83 -20.22 18.30
CA ARG A 98 -10.12 -19.69 17.85
C ARG A 98 -10.50 -20.24 16.48
N GLY A 99 -11.74 -20.68 16.39
CA GLY A 99 -12.39 -21.18 15.17
C GLY A 99 -13.83 -20.69 15.11
N TYR A 100 -14.52 -21.00 14.01
CA TYR A 100 -15.90 -20.60 13.82
C TYR A 100 -16.77 -21.79 13.43
N ASN A 101 -17.86 -21.98 14.19
CA ASN A 101 -18.94 -22.86 13.78
C ASN A 101 -20.13 -21.99 13.36
N LYS A 102 -20.37 -21.91 12.05
CA LYS A 102 -21.33 -20.99 11.43
C LYS A 102 -20.99 -19.52 11.76
N LYS A 103 -21.69 -18.92 12.73
CA LYS A 103 -21.47 -17.54 13.19
C LYS A 103 -20.97 -17.46 14.64
N LEU A 104 -20.84 -18.61 15.30
CA LEU A 104 -20.42 -18.67 16.69
C LEU A 104 -18.92 -18.88 16.76
N ILE A 105 -18.28 -18.05 17.57
CA ILE A 105 -16.87 -18.19 17.92
C ILE A 105 -16.75 -19.42 18.84
N VAL A 106 -15.83 -20.32 18.50
CA VAL A 106 -15.43 -21.44 19.36
C VAL A 106 -13.99 -21.18 19.80
N GLN A 107 -13.75 -21.14 21.11
CA GLN A 107 -12.43 -20.92 21.70
C GLN A 107 -12.08 -22.02 22.68
N SER A 108 -10.81 -22.43 22.68
CA SER A 108 -10.29 -23.44 23.61
C SER A 108 -8.77 -23.38 23.67
N SER A 109 -8.17 -23.84 24.76
CA SER A 109 -6.74 -24.13 24.82
C SER A 109 -6.37 -25.44 24.11
N ASP A 110 -7.34 -26.32 23.87
CA ASP A 110 -7.16 -27.55 23.11
C ASP A 110 -7.48 -27.31 21.63
N ILE A 111 -6.44 -27.36 20.80
CA ILE A 111 -6.54 -27.18 19.36
C ILE A 111 -7.55 -28.13 18.70
N SER A 112 -7.65 -29.38 19.19
CA SER A 112 -8.49 -30.42 18.57
C SER A 112 -9.98 -30.15 18.72
N SER A 113 -10.36 -29.37 19.75
CA SER A 113 -11.72 -28.97 20.04
C SER A 113 -12.20 -27.75 19.24
N VAL A 114 -11.30 -27.10 18.48
CA VAL A 114 -11.57 -25.85 17.75
C VAL A 114 -11.74 -26.13 16.26
N PRO A 115 -12.88 -25.75 15.63
CA PRO A 115 -13.08 -25.89 14.18
C PRO A 115 -12.20 -24.93 13.38
N ASP A 116 -12.29 -24.99 12.06
CA ASP A 116 -11.56 -24.06 11.21
C ASP A 116 -11.99 -22.60 11.43
N CYS A 117 -11.03 -21.70 11.31
CA CYS A 117 -11.27 -20.28 11.53
C CYS A 117 -11.91 -19.61 10.31
N LEU A 118 -11.53 -20.02 9.11
CA LEU A 118 -11.98 -19.41 7.87
C LEU A 118 -12.39 -20.46 6.84
N VAL A 119 -13.60 -20.33 6.30
CA VAL A 119 -14.12 -21.21 5.24
C VAL A 119 -13.24 -21.17 3.97
N LYS A 120 -12.67 -20.01 3.65
CA LYS A 120 -11.81 -19.81 2.46
C LYS A 120 -10.38 -20.34 2.63
N VAL A 121 -9.98 -20.67 3.87
CA VAL A 121 -8.67 -21.25 4.17
C VAL A 121 -8.92 -22.47 5.07
N PRO A 122 -9.22 -23.64 4.47
CA PRO A 122 -9.40 -24.87 5.23
C PRO A 122 -8.19 -25.15 6.11
N ASN A 123 -8.43 -25.79 7.25
CA ASN A 123 -7.42 -26.07 8.28
C ASN A 123 -6.81 -24.82 8.95
N SER A 124 -7.37 -23.64 8.73
CA SER A 124 -6.94 -22.42 9.41
C SER A 124 -7.36 -22.41 10.88
N ILE A 125 -6.53 -21.83 11.73
CA ILE A 125 -6.82 -21.65 13.15
C ILE A 125 -6.32 -20.31 13.63
N GLY A 126 -7.10 -19.63 14.46
CA GLY A 126 -6.69 -18.39 15.12
C GLY A 126 -5.94 -18.70 16.41
N CYS A 127 -4.83 -18.03 16.64
CA CYS A 127 -4.01 -18.13 17.85
C CYS A 127 -4.00 -16.78 18.57
N VAL A 128 -4.44 -16.77 19.83
CA VAL A 128 -4.27 -15.62 20.74
C VAL A 128 -3.33 -16.03 21.86
N ILE A 129 -2.12 -15.46 21.87
CA ILE A 129 -1.13 -15.74 22.91
C ILE A 129 -1.52 -14.99 24.19
N LYS A 130 -1.72 -15.72 25.29
CA LYS A 130 -2.07 -15.18 26.61
C LYS A 130 -0.86 -14.98 27.51
N LYS A 131 0.19 -15.79 27.34
CA LYS A 131 1.42 -15.81 28.17
C LYS A 131 2.64 -16.15 27.32
N ARG A 132 3.84 -15.89 27.83
CA ARG A 132 5.14 -16.24 27.19
C ARG A 132 5.24 -15.74 25.74
N PHE A 133 4.82 -14.50 25.52
CA PHE A 133 4.70 -13.93 24.18
C PHE A 133 6.01 -14.03 23.38
N ASP A 134 7.14 -13.72 24.04
CA ASP A 134 8.47 -13.71 23.42
C ASP A 134 8.92 -15.09 22.91
N GLU A 135 8.47 -16.18 23.55
CA GLU A 135 8.81 -17.55 23.14
C GLU A 135 7.82 -18.10 22.11
N LEU A 136 6.54 -17.77 22.26
CA LEU A 136 5.48 -18.38 21.45
C LEU A 136 5.25 -17.65 20.14
N LEU A 137 5.47 -16.33 20.07
CA LEU A 137 5.32 -15.58 18.82
C LEU A 137 6.28 -16.08 17.72
N PRO A 138 7.59 -16.31 17.98
CA PRO A 138 8.47 -16.95 17.01
C PRO A 138 8.02 -18.37 16.62
N ALA A 139 7.43 -19.12 17.55
CA ALA A 139 6.97 -20.49 17.26
C ALA A 139 5.78 -20.54 16.28
N LEU A 140 5.00 -19.45 16.17
CA LEU A 140 3.92 -19.34 15.19
C LEU A 140 4.39 -18.97 13.77
N GLU A 141 5.64 -18.53 13.61
CA GLU A 141 6.20 -17.94 12.40
C GLU A 141 5.98 -18.81 11.15
N LYS A 142 6.41 -20.07 11.21
CA LYS A 142 6.34 -21.01 10.08
C LYS A 142 4.89 -21.27 9.66
N SER A 143 4.02 -21.53 10.63
CA SER A 143 2.62 -21.84 10.37
C SER A 143 1.84 -20.63 9.83
N ASN A 144 2.12 -19.44 10.36
CA ASN A 144 1.57 -18.19 9.84
C ASN A 144 2.04 -17.90 8.41
N MET A 145 3.31 -18.15 8.07
CA MET A 145 3.80 -17.99 6.69
C MET A 145 3.08 -18.94 5.72
N GLN A 146 2.85 -20.20 6.10
CA GLN A 146 2.09 -21.13 5.27
C GLN A 146 0.63 -20.69 5.09
N PHE A 147 0.02 -20.11 6.13
CA PHE A 147 -1.30 -19.48 6.02
C PHE A 147 -1.26 -18.33 5.00
N ILE A 148 -0.24 -17.47 5.05
CA ILE A 148 -0.06 -16.34 4.13
C ILE A 148 0.05 -16.84 2.68
N GLU A 149 0.92 -17.82 2.42
CA GLU A 149 1.09 -18.40 1.08
C GLU A 149 -0.23 -18.96 0.53
N TYR A 150 -0.96 -19.72 1.36
CA TYR A 150 -2.24 -20.28 0.96
C TYR A 150 -3.25 -19.18 0.64
N ALA A 151 -3.41 -18.20 1.53
CA ALA A 151 -4.39 -17.12 1.37
C ALA A 151 -4.12 -16.29 0.11
N ILE A 152 -2.85 -15.96 -0.17
CA ILE A 152 -2.44 -15.21 -1.36
C ILE A 152 -2.67 -15.99 -2.64
N ARG A 153 -2.39 -17.30 -2.65
CA ARG A 153 -2.56 -18.15 -3.84
C ARG A 153 -4.03 -18.44 -4.16
N ASN A 154 -4.88 -18.52 -3.14
CA ASN A 154 -6.24 -19.05 -3.28
C ASN A 154 -7.36 -18.00 -3.13
N THR A 155 -7.03 -16.76 -2.78
CA THR A 155 -8.03 -15.68 -2.65
C THR A 155 -7.55 -14.42 -3.35
N ASN A 156 -8.48 -13.58 -3.81
CA ASN A 156 -8.17 -12.31 -4.48
C ASN A 156 -8.84 -11.14 -3.76
N ILE A 157 -8.09 -10.08 -3.50
CA ILE A 157 -8.58 -8.92 -2.77
C ILE A 157 -9.74 -8.26 -3.51
N LEU A 158 -10.81 -7.97 -2.78
CA LEU A 158 -11.98 -7.32 -3.35
C LEU A 158 -11.74 -5.81 -3.51
N PRO A 159 -12.34 -5.13 -4.52
CA PRO A 159 -12.20 -3.69 -4.72
C PRO A 159 -12.50 -2.87 -3.46
N GLN A 160 -13.57 -3.22 -2.73
CA GLN A 160 -13.94 -2.58 -1.48
C GLN A 160 -12.87 -2.70 -0.38
N MET A 161 -12.11 -3.80 -0.36
CA MET A 161 -11.01 -3.99 0.59
C MET A 161 -9.80 -3.13 0.20
N LYS A 162 -9.52 -2.95 -1.09
CA LYS A 162 -8.46 -2.02 -1.53
C LYS A 162 -8.70 -0.61 -0.96
N CYS A 163 -9.95 -0.15 -0.94
CA CYS A 163 -10.35 1.14 -0.39
C CYS A 163 -10.21 1.28 1.13
N THR A 164 -10.04 0.17 1.87
CA THR A 164 -9.83 0.21 3.33
C THR A 164 -8.36 0.18 3.72
N HIS A 165 -7.44 0.16 2.76
CA HIS A 165 -6.02 0.23 3.06
C HIS A 165 -5.67 1.56 3.76
N SER A 166 -4.74 1.51 4.70
CA SER A 166 -4.35 2.61 5.56
C SER A 166 -2.87 2.94 5.32
N VAL A 167 -2.60 3.91 4.44
CA VAL A 167 -1.22 4.35 4.17
C VAL A 167 -0.58 4.92 5.44
N GLY A 168 -1.33 5.72 6.21
CA GLY A 168 -0.85 6.25 7.49
C GLY A 168 -0.50 5.19 8.53
N ALA A 169 -1.05 3.97 8.45
CA ALA A 169 -0.65 2.87 9.32
C ALA A 169 0.68 2.26 8.87
N ILE A 170 0.92 2.17 7.56
CA ILE A 170 2.24 1.77 7.01
C ILE A 170 3.28 2.81 7.41
N ASP A 171 3.01 4.10 7.20
CA ASP A 171 3.92 5.20 7.57
C ASP A 171 4.25 5.19 9.06
N PHE A 172 3.25 4.96 9.92
CA PHE A 172 3.45 4.81 11.36
C PHE A 172 4.41 3.67 11.68
N ILE A 173 4.19 2.47 11.11
CA ILE A 173 5.05 1.32 11.38
C ILE A 173 6.47 1.59 10.87
N SER A 174 6.61 2.22 9.71
CA SER A 174 7.92 2.55 9.15
C SER A 174 8.73 3.49 10.03
N VAL A 175 8.10 4.56 10.52
CA VAL A 175 8.74 5.49 11.47
C VAL A 175 9.04 4.78 12.79
N PHE A 176 8.13 3.94 13.27
CA PHE A 176 8.29 3.24 14.55
C PHE A 176 9.46 2.23 14.54
N LEU A 177 9.73 1.60 13.40
CA LEU A 177 10.82 0.63 13.22
C LEU A 177 12.07 1.24 12.57
N GLU A 178 12.08 2.54 12.28
CA GLU A 178 13.15 3.22 11.55
C GLU A 178 13.50 2.54 10.21
N ARG A 179 12.47 2.05 9.51
CA ARG A 179 12.61 1.22 8.30
C ARG A 179 11.43 1.38 7.34
N ASP A 180 11.71 1.52 6.05
CA ASP A 180 10.67 1.61 5.02
C ASP A 180 9.90 0.29 4.87
N LEU A 181 8.56 0.36 4.87
CA LEU A 181 7.67 -0.75 4.56
C LEU A 181 6.95 -0.53 3.23
N PRO A 182 6.69 -1.61 2.47
CA PRO A 182 5.98 -1.48 1.21
C PRO A 182 4.52 -1.13 1.44
N ASN A 183 3.97 -0.31 0.54
CA ASN A 183 2.53 -0.24 0.32
C ASN A 183 2.13 -1.25 -0.77
N PRO A 184 0.87 -1.74 -0.78
CA PRO A 184 0.38 -2.57 -1.88
C PRO A 184 0.47 -1.83 -3.22
N ASN A 185 0.74 -2.56 -4.30
CA ASN A 185 0.94 -2.00 -5.65
C ASN A 185 -0.24 -1.15 -6.13
N PHE A 186 -1.47 -1.49 -5.74
CA PHE A 186 -2.65 -0.74 -6.13
C PHE A 186 -2.70 0.68 -5.52
N VAL A 187 -1.93 0.97 -4.47
CA VAL A 187 -1.75 2.35 -3.97
C VAL A 187 -1.05 3.23 -5.01
N PHE A 188 -0.09 2.66 -5.76
CA PHE A 188 0.65 3.35 -6.81
C PHE A 188 -0.10 3.41 -8.14
N SER A 189 -1.03 2.47 -8.39
CA SER A 189 -2.00 2.57 -9.50
C SER A 189 -3.02 3.70 -9.31
N ALA A 190 -3.10 4.27 -8.10
CA ALA A 190 -3.83 5.50 -7.80
C ALA A 190 -2.89 6.71 -7.88
N GLN A 191 -2.46 7.08 -9.09
CA GLN A 191 -1.83 8.38 -9.42
C GLN A 191 -2.78 9.60 -9.19
N LYS A 192 -3.65 9.55 -8.18
CA LYS A 192 -4.57 10.63 -7.78
C LYS A 192 -4.29 11.23 -6.39
N ASN A 193 -3.26 10.79 -5.67
CA ASN A 193 -3.07 11.16 -4.26
C ASN A 193 -2.04 12.25 -3.93
N GLU A 194 -1.25 12.77 -4.88
CA GLU A 194 -0.51 14.03 -4.63
C GLU A 194 -1.47 15.17 -4.27
N ASN A 195 -2.64 15.20 -4.92
CA ASN A 195 -3.63 16.25 -4.72
C ASN A 195 -4.30 16.24 -3.34
N ILE A 196 -4.36 15.11 -2.63
CA ILE A 196 -4.99 15.03 -1.30
C ILE A 196 -4.02 15.51 -0.22
N VAL A 197 -2.77 15.06 -0.27
CA VAL A 197 -1.71 15.52 0.64
C VAL A 197 -1.49 17.02 0.44
N LEU A 198 -1.35 17.49 -0.80
CA LEU A 198 -1.21 18.92 -1.10
C LEU A 198 -2.44 19.74 -0.67
N ARG A 199 -3.66 19.22 -0.80
CA ARG A 199 -4.88 19.90 -0.31
C ARG A 199 -4.92 20.02 1.21
N ASN A 200 -4.38 19.04 1.93
CA ASN A 200 -4.31 19.08 3.40
C ASN A 200 -3.16 19.97 3.88
N LEU A 201 -2.03 19.98 3.17
CA LEU A 201 -0.92 20.93 3.41
C LEU A 201 -1.30 22.38 3.12
N LYS A 202 -2.27 22.63 2.22
CA LYS A 202 -2.83 23.98 2.01
C LYS A 202 -3.67 24.49 3.19
N LYS A 203 -4.00 23.64 4.16
CA LYS A 203 -4.84 24.00 5.32
C LYS A 203 -4.04 24.24 6.61
N ILE A 204 -2.74 23.94 6.61
CA ILE A 204 -1.86 24.18 7.76
C ILE A 204 -1.24 25.57 7.68
N SER A 205 -0.85 26.10 8.83
CA SER A 205 -0.21 27.42 8.89
C SER A 205 1.20 27.39 8.31
N GLU A 206 1.68 28.54 7.84
CA GLU A 206 3.01 28.65 7.25
C GLU A 206 4.13 28.31 8.26
N SER A 207 3.92 28.61 9.54
CA SER A 207 4.84 28.26 10.63
C SER A 207 4.94 26.75 10.85
N GLU A 208 3.80 26.05 10.86
CA GLU A 208 3.77 24.59 11.00
C GLU A 208 4.40 23.89 9.79
N LEU A 209 4.16 24.41 8.58
CA LEU A 209 4.76 23.87 7.36
C LEU A 209 6.29 24.04 7.37
N LYS A 210 6.80 25.17 7.87
CA LYS A 210 8.24 25.43 8.01
C LYS A 210 8.91 24.48 8.99
N GLU A 211 8.31 24.25 10.16
CA GLU A 211 8.84 23.29 11.13
C GLU A 211 8.91 21.87 10.55
N LEU A 212 7.85 21.43 9.85
CA LEU A 212 7.81 20.14 9.19
C LEU A 212 8.87 20.00 8.09
N ALA A 213 9.07 21.04 7.28
CA ALA A 213 10.08 21.05 6.23
C ALA A 213 11.50 21.01 6.79
N LEU A 214 11.75 21.72 7.90
CA LEU A 214 13.05 21.77 8.56
C LEU A 214 13.39 20.49 9.33
N SER A 215 12.36 19.76 9.80
CA SER A 215 12.55 18.45 10.46
C SER A 215 12.94 17.31 9.50
N LYS A 216 12.87 17.54 8.18
CA LYS A 216 13.28 16.55 7.17
C LYS A 216 14.77 16.72 6.85
N THR A 217 15.61 15.86 7.42
CA THR A 217 17.07 15.87 7.21
C THR A 217 17.57 14.80 6.24
N ASP A 218 16.70 13.98 5.69
CA ASP A 218 17.14 12.81 4.93
C ASP A 218 17.35 13.10 3.45
N LEU A 219 18.42 12.52 2.89
CA LEU A 219 18.57 12.41 1.45
C LEU A 219 17.39 11.62 0.86
N PRO A 220 16.80 12.06 -0.26
CA PRO A 220 15.67 11.36 -0.86
C PRO A 220 16.05 9.93 -1.25
N CYS A 221 15.27 8.95 -0.78
CA CYS A 221 15.44 7.55 -1.15
C CYS A 221 15.22 7.34 -2.65
N LYS A 222 16.13 6.58 -3.28
CA LYS A 222 16.02 6.22 -4.71
C LYS A 222 15.13 4.98 -4.87
N GLY A 223 13.88 5.19 -5.27
CA GLY A 223 12.99 4.11 -5.69
C GLY A 223 13.34 3.60 -7.10
N HIS A 224 13.20 2.29 -7.34
CA HIS A 224 13.30 1.69 -8.68
C HIS A 224 11.89 1.34 -9.16
N THR A 225 11.48 1.86 -10.32
CA THR A 225 10.19 1.54 -10.94
C THR A 225 10.41 0.83 -12.28
N LYS A 226 9.68 -0.25 -12.54
CA LYS A 226 9.57 -0.84 -13.88
C LYS A 226 8.49 -0.07 -14.65
N ILE A 227 8.90 0.70 -15.66
CA ILE A 227 7.99 1.47 -16.51
C ILE A 227 7.80 0.69 -17.82
N THR A 228 6.53 0.52 -18.23
CA THR A 228 6.22 0.08 -19.59
C THR A 228 6.16 1.32 -20.48
N MET A 229 7.03 1.41 -21.48
CA MET A 229 7.10 2.54 -22.41
C MET A 229 6.78 2.10 -23.83
N PHE A 230 6.05 2.94 -24.57
CA PHE A 230 5.90 2.78 -26.00
C PHE A 230 7.12 3.35 -26.73
N ILE A 231 7.71 2.54 -27.62
CA ILE A 231 8.79 3.00 -28.50
C ILE A 231 8.16 3.88 -29.59
N ARG A 232 8.50 5.17 -29.58
CA ARG A 232 8.02 6.15 -30.56
C ARG A 232 8.94 6.20 -31.78
N SER A 233 8.37 6.41 -32.95
CA SER A 233 9.07 6.61 -34.20
C SER A 233 9.79 7.95 -34.21
N SER A 234 11.12 7.92 -34.25
CA SER A 234 11.95 9.12 -34.37
C SER A 234 11.63 9.92 -35.65
N TYR A 235 11.24 9.24 -36.74
CA TYR A 235 10.84 9.88 -37.99
C TYR A 235 9.58 10.73 -37.85
N VAL A 236 8.58 10.22 -37.14
CA VAL A 236 7.32 10.95 -36.89
C VAL A 236 7.59 12.18 -36.03
N VAL A 237 8.40 12.03 -34.98
CA VAL A 237 8.79 13.13 -34.10
C VAL A 237 9.53 14.23 -34.87
N GLU A 238 10.56 13.85 -35.63
CA GLU A 238 11.40 14.81 -36.36
C GLU A 238 10.62 15.54 -37.46
N LEU A 239 9.84 14.81 -38.26
CA LEU A 239 9.03 15.43 -39.31
C LEU A 239 8.00 16.40 -38.72
N SER A 240 7.35 16.03 -37.60
CA SER A 240 6.38 16.92 -36.94
C SER A 240 7.01 18.21 -36.43
N LYS A 241 8.23 18.16 -35.89
CA LYS A 241 8.97 19.36 -35.47
C LYS A 241 9.29 20.28 -36.64
N ARG A 242 9.72 19.73 -37.77
CA ARG A 242 10.01 20.51 -38.99
C ARG A 242 8.77 21.19 -39.53
N LEU A 243 7.64 20.46 -39.60
CA LEU A 243 6.37 21.00 -40.05
C LEU A 243 5.86 22.13 -39.13
N ALA A 244 6.13 22.05 -37.83
CA ALA A 244 5.77 23.08 -36.87
C ALA A 244 6.64 24.35 -36.96
N ASN A 245 7.83 24.27 -37.56
CA ASN A 245 8.75 25.39 -37.75
C ASN A 245 8.99 26.24 -36.48
N GLY A 246 9.10 25.56 -35.33
CA GLY A 246 9.31 26.21 -34.03
C GLY A 246 8.12 26.99 -33.50
N ILE A 247 6.93 26.84 -34.09
CA ILE A 247 5.67 27.45 -33.63
C ILE A 247 4.78 26.38 -33.01
N CYS A 248 4.26 26.66 -31.81
CA CYS A 248 3.28 25.81 -31.14
C CYS A 248 1.97 25.78 -31.94
N GLN A 249 1.50 24.57 -32.27
CA GLN A 249 0.29 24.39 -33.09
C GLN A 249 -1.02 24.57 -32.31
N ASP A 250 -0.96 24.88 -31.01
CA ASP A 250 -2.13 25.18 -30.17
C ASP A 250 -2.26 26.68 -29.90
N CYS A 251 -1.22 27.31 -29.35
CA CYS A 251 -1.25 28.75 -29.02
C CYS A 251 -0.71 29.69 -30.12
N GLY A 252 -0.12 29.14 -31.19
CA GLY A 252 0.48 29.92 -32.28
C GLY A 252 1.74 30.71 -31.90
N GLN A 253 2.27 30.54 -30.68
CA GLN A 253 3.48 31.22 -30.22
C GLN A 253 4.73 30.43 -30.59
N PHE A 254 5.85 31.13 -30.78
CA PHE A 254 7.16 30.49 -30.91
C PHE A 254 7.51 29.65 -29.67
N ALA A 255 8.34 28.63 -29.87
CA ALA A 255 8.87 27.82 -28.79
C ALA A 255 9.51 28.71 -27.70
N PRO A 256 9.32 28.38 -26.41
CA PRO A 256 9.72 29.27 -25.32
C PRO A 256 11.24 29.36 -25.14
N PHE A 257 11.99 28.39 -25.66
CA PHE A 257 13.45 28.38 -25.62
C PHE A 257 14.01 27.45 -26.71
N VAL A 258 15.33 27.54 -26.91
CA VAL A 258 16.10 26.67 -27.79
C VAL A 258 16.79 25.58 -26.96
N SER A 259 16.67 24.33 -27.39
CA SER A 259 17.34 23.17 -26.79
C SER A 259 18.85 23.35 -26.82
N LYS A 260 19.52 23.27 -25.67
CA LYS A 260 21.00 23.34 -25.61
C LYS A 260 21.69 22.15 -26.28
N ILE A 261 20.99 21.01 -26.41
CA ILE A 261 21.54 19.77 -26.97
C ILE A 261 21.40 19.77 -28.49
N THR A 262 20.21 20.11 -28.99
CA THR A 262 19.89 20.03 -30.43
C THR A 262 20.04 21.37 -31.14
N ASN A 263 20.15 22.48 -30.41
CA ASN A 263 20.16 23.85 -30.92
C ASN A 263 18.91 24.22 -31.74
N GLU A 264 17.77 23.61 -31.42
CA GLU A 264 16.48 23.80 -32.10
C GLU A 264 15.41 24.38 -31.17
N PRO A 265 14.38 25.07 -31.71
CA PRO A 265 13.20 25.47 -30.94
C PRO A 265 12.55 24.30 -30.19
N TYR A 266 12.37 24.43 -28.88
CA TYR A 266 11.87 23.34 -28.03
C TYR A 266 10.34 23.19 -28.09
N LEU A 267 9.88 22.16 -28.79
CA LEU A 267 8.49 21.71 -28.82
C LEU A 267 8.40 20.22 -28.45
N GLU A 268 7.31 19.86 -27.78
CA GLU A 268 6.95 18.50 -27.37
C GLU A 268 5.92 17.94 -28.34
N ILE A 269 6.16 16.73 -28.85
CA ILE A 269 5.21 16.04 -29.73
C ILE A 269 4.20 15.27 -28.89
N HIS A 270 2.94 15.65 -29.03
CA HIS A 270 1.80 15.08 -28.34
C HIS A 270 0.98 14.23 -29.29
N HIS A 271 0.60 13.02 -28.87
CA HIS A 271 -0.39 12.24 -29.60
C HIS A 271 -1.80 12.74 -29.28
N ILE A 272 -2.57 13.11 -30.30
CA ILE A 272 -3.95 13.61 -30.14
C ILE A 272 -4.84 12.52 -29.54
N CYS A 273 -4.79 11.32 -30.12
CA CYS A 273 -5.27 10.09 -29.48
C CYS A 273 -4.07 9.41 -28.79
N PRO A 274 -4.07 9.28 -27.45
CA PRO A 274 -2.95 8.71 -26.71
C PRO A 274 -2.61 7.27 -27.15
N LEU A 275 -1.32 6.93 -27.21
CA LEU A 275 -0.86 5.57 -27.52
C LEU A 275 -1.42 4.53 -26.53
N SER A 276 -1.58 4.90 -25.26
CA SER A 276 -2.18 4.05 -24.22
C SER A 276 -3.65 3.71 -24.46
N GLU A 277 -4.33 4.48 -25.30
CA GLU A 277 -5.73 4.30 -25.68
C GLU A 277 -5.87 3.70 -27.10
N GLY A 278 -4.77 3.19 -27.66
CA GLY A 278 -4.73 2.60 -29.01
C GLY A 278 -4.49 3.61 -30.13
N GLY A 279 -4.08 4.84 -29.81
CA GLY A 279 -3.66 5.82 -30.81
C GLY A 279 -2.49 5.32 -31.65
N LYS A 280 -2.48 5.68 -32.94
CA LYS A 280 -1.39 5.32 -33.86
C LYS A 280 -0.24 6.31 -33.76
N ASP A 281 0.98 5.84 -33.96
CA ASP A 281 2.16 6.70 -34.03
C ASP A 281 2.39 7.18 -35.47
N THR A 282 1.57 8.14 -35.91
CA THR A 282 1.59 8.69 -37.27
C THR A 282 1.47 10.22 -37.26
N ILE A 283 1.83 10.88 -38.37
CA ILE A 283 1.81 12.34 -38.51
C ILE A 283 0.41 12.92 -38.28
N GLU A 284 -0.63 12.21 -38.69
CA GLU A 284 -2.01 12.65 -38.56
C GLU A 284 -2.50 12.63 -37.11
N ASN A 285 -1.84 11.87 -36.23
CA ASN A 285 -2.22 11.71 -34.82
C ASN A 285 -1.27 12.45 -33.88
N VAL A 286 -0.40 13.33 -34.38
CA VAL A 286 0.53 14.08 -33.54
C VAL A 286 0.45 15.59 -33.76
N VAL A 287 0.78 16.34 -32.71
CA VAL A 287 0.81 17.80 -32.72
C VAL A 287 2.03 18.29 -31.94
N ALA A 288 2.71 19.31 -32.45
CA ALA A 288 3.85 19.95 -31.81
C ALA A 288 3.41 21.10 -30.90
N LEU A 289 3.68 20.96 -29.60
CA LEU A 289 3.19 21.88 -28.57
C LEU A 289 4.34 22.48 -27.76
N CYS A 290 4.16 23.72 -27.30
CA CYS A 290 5.02 24.24 -26.24
C CYS A 290 4.73 23.51 -24.91
N PRO A 291 5.67 23.46 -23.95
CA PRO A 291 5.49 22.76 -22.67
C PRO A 291 4.22 23.15 -21.92
N ASN A 292 3.82 24.42 -21.99
CA ASN A 292 2.61 24.91 -21.34
C ASN A 292 1.34 24.33 -21.98
N CYS A 293 1.24 24.37 -23.32
CA CYS A 293 0.09 23.80 -24.03
C CYS A 293 0.06 22.28 -23.90
N HIS A 294 1.23 21.63 -23.92
CA HIS A 294 1.35 20.20 -23.70
C HIS A 294 0.78 19.77 -22.34
N ARG A 295 1.17 20.47 -21.27
CA ARG A 295 0.65 20.22 -19.91
C ARG A 295 -0.85 20.54 -19.82
N LYS A 296 -1.32 21.62 -20.46
CA LYS A 296 -2.74 21.97 -20.54
C LYS A 296 -3.59 20.86 -21.15
N ARG A 297 -3.11 20.20 -22.22
CA ARG A 297 -3.80 19.06 -22.86
C ARG A 297 -3.92 17.85 -21.92
N HIS A 298 -2.97 17.66 -21.02
CA HIS A 298 -3.01 16.57 -20.03
C HIS A 298 -3.86 16.88 -18.79
N TYR A 299 -3.86 18.14 -18.31
CA TYR A 299 -4.34 18.46 -16.96
C TYR A 299 -5.42 19.55 -16.88
N GLY A 300 -5.63 20.34 -17.94
CA GLY A 300 -6.54 21.49 -17.94
C GLY A 300 -5.89 22.78 -17.50
#